data_AF-A0AAW2P9S1-F1
#
_entry.id   AF-A0AAW2P9S1-F1
#
_cell.length_a   1.000
_cell.length_b   1.000
_cell.length_c   1.000
_cell.angle_alpha   90.00
_cell.angle_beta   90.00
_cell.angle_gamma   90.00
#
_symmetry.space_group_name_H-M   'P 1'
#
loop_
_entity.id
_entity.type
_entity.pdbx_description
1 polymer ?
#
loop_
_entity_poly.entity_id
_entity_poly.type
_entity_poly.pdbx_seq_one_letter_code
_entity_poly.pdbx_strand_id
1 'polypeptide(L)'
;MHFEYDGDALLLKNSSNATANVIEFVTSRNNPDGNLREAVVPQGASVRAIYDHAYYWPHFTAIPAAADEDVMIFTISKLTGHAGSRIGWAFVKDEDVCQKMQNYIEEAELGISREAQLRALKLMKTILHADGREIFEYAHKKMSDRWRKLSDIHYKKKKCYSNGFFAAEISVAHLPRLCNEFPKIEFFVAKQQ
;
A
#
# COMPACT_ATOMS: atom_id res chain seq x y z
N MET A 1 -0.72 -2.64 27.44
CA MET A 1 0.34 -1.91 26.74
C MET A 1 -0.14 -0.49 26.51
N HIS A 2 0.73 0.51 26.67
CA HIS A 2 0.42 1.91 26.37
C HIS A 2 1.19 2.29 25.10
N PHE A 3 0.47 2.76 24.08
CA PHE A 3 1.07 3.31 22.86
C PHE A 3 0.79 4.81 22.82
N GLU A 4 1.74 5.58 22.29
CA GLU A 4 1.61 7.02 22.10
C GLU A 4 1.99 7.36 20.66
N TYR A 5 1.31 8.35 20.08
CA TYR A 5 1.66 8.85 18.75
C TYR A 5 2.79 9.87 18.88
N ASP A 6 3.96 9.53 18.33
CA ASP A 6 5.18 10.34 18.46
C ASP A 6 5.49 11.20 17.21
N GLY A 7 4.56 11.27 16.25
CA GLY A 7 4.69 12.17 15.11
C GLY A 7 5.59 11.67 13.96
N ASP A 8 6.42 12.57 13.44
CA ASP A 8 7.20 12.35 12.20
C ASP A 8 8.44 11.48 12.45
N ALA A 9 8.48 10.31 11.80
CA ALA A 9 9.58 9.36 11.86
C ALA A 9 10.94 9.96 11.46
N LEU A 10 10.97 10.99 10.60
CA LEU A 10 12.21 11.68 10.22
C LEU A 10 12.91 12.36 11.40
N LEU A 11 12.16 12.76 12.42
CA LEU A 11 12.73 13.36 13.63
C LEU A 11 13.46 12.33 14.49
N LEU A 12 13.07 11.06 14.38
CA LEU A 12 13.66 9.94 15.12
C LEU A 12 14.92 9.37 14.45
N LYS A 13 15.14 9.68 13.16
CA LYS A 13 16.26 9.19 12.35
C LYS A 13 17.64 9.41 13.00
N ASN A 14 17.82 10.56 13.64
CA ASN A 14 19.08 10.94 14.31
C ASN A 14 18.99 10.85 15.83
N SER A 15 17.87 10.35 16.37
CA SER A 15 17.72 10.22 17.81
C SER A 15 18.64 9.09 18.29
N SER A 16 19.58 9.44 19.17
CA SER A 16 20.51 8.50 19.79
C SER A 16 19.85 7.70 20.94
N ASN A 17 18.54 7.88 21.16
CA ASN A 17 17.79 7.13 22.16
C ASN A 17 17.54 5.70 21.67
N ALA A 18 18.56 4.86 21.83
CA ALA A 18 18.57 3.43 21.53
C ALA A 18 17.58 2.58 22.36
N THR A 19 16.67 3.22 23.12
CA THR A 19 15.75 2.58 24.08
C THR A 19 14.28 2.78 23.76
N ALA A 20 13.92 3.61 22.76
CA ALA A 20 12.52 3.81 22.40
C ALA A 20 12.02 2.63 21.56
N ASN A 21 10.94 1.97 22.03
CA ASN A 21 10.23 0.97 21.25
C ASN A 21 9.34 1.69 20.23
N VAL A 22 9.75 1.70 18.96
CA VAL A 22 9.10 2.48 17.90
C VAL A 22 8.44 1.55 16.91
N ILE A 23 7.21 1.90 16.49
CA ILE A 23 6.53 1.29 15.35
C ILE A 23 6.41 2.36 14.27
N GLU A 24 7.18 2.20 13.19
CA GLU A 24 7.15 3.08 12.03
C GLU A 24 6.09 2.61 11.02
N PHE A 25 5.20 3.51 10.60
CA PHE A 25 4.28 3.26 9.49
C PHE A 25 4.89 3.76 8.19
N VAL A 26 5.20 2.85 7.27
CA VAL A 26 5.81 3.16 5.98
C VAL A 26 4.77 2.98 4.89
N THR A 27 4.37 4.04 4.20
CA THR A 27 3.44 3.93 3.07
C THR A 27 4.20 3.89 1.75
N SER A 28 4.14 2.78 1.02
CA SER A 28 4.90 2.57 -0.22
C SER A 28 4.05 1.84 -1.26
N ARG A 29 3.58 2.47 -2.34
CA ARG A 29 3.75 3.86 -2.77
C ARG A 29 3.05 4.84 -1.81
N ASN A 30 3.74 5.92 -1.48
CA ASN A 30 3.30 6.89 -0.50
C ASN A 30 2.06 7.68 -0.93
N ASN A 31 1.25 8.04 0.05
CA ASN A 31 0.15 8.98 -0.10
C ASN A 31 0.57 10.31 0.55
N PRO A 32 0.62 11.45 -0.16
CA PRO A 32 -0.05 11.72 -1.44
C PRO A 32 0.82 11.68 -2.71
N ASP A 33 2.14 11.57 -2.59
CA ASP A 33 3.07 11.84 -3.71
C ASP A 33 3.34 10.64 -4.65
N GLY A 34 2.94 9.43 -4.27
CA GLY A 34 3.15 8.22 -5.07
C GLY A 34 4.60 7.74 -5.11
N ASN A 35 5.49 8.23 -4.24
CA ASN A 35 6.89 7.80 -4.21
C ASN A 35 7.05 6.47 -3.47
N LEU A 36 8.07 5.69 -3.84
CA LEU A 36 8.49 4.56 -3.01
C LEU A 36 9.08 5.08 -1.70
N ARG A 37 8.79 4.39 -0.61
CA ARG A 37 9.33 4.69 0.72
C ARG A 37 9.90 3.42 1.33
N GLU A 38 10.90 3.63 2.14
CA GLU A 38 11.52 2.65 3.02
C GLU A 38 11.52 3.25 4.42
N ALA A 39 11.62 2.39 5.44
CA ALA A 39 11.74 2.81 6.83
C ALA A 39 12.94 3.75 7.02
N VAL A 40 12.72 4.87 7.72
CA VAL A 40 13.74 5.90 7.96
C VAL A 40 14.35 5.82 9.36
N VAL A 41 13.68 5.16 10.30
CA VAL A 41 14.21 4.93 11.64
C VAL A 41 15.21 3.78 11.57
N PRO A 42 16.45 3.95 12.11
CA PRO A 42 17.44 2.88 12.10
C PRO A 42 16.88 1.60 12.74
N GLN A 43 16.84 0.53 11.97
CA GLN A 43 16.30 -0.75 12.42
C GLN A 43 17.19 -1.32 13.54
N GLY A 44 16.55 -1.79 14.60
CA GLY A 44 17.17 -2.39 15.77
C GLY A 44 16.16 -3.24 16.52
N ALA A 45 16.58 -3.93 17.59
CA ALA A 45 15.72 -4.89 18.30
C ALA A 45 14.38 -4.31 18.81
N SER A 46 14.33 -2.99 19.03
CA SER A 46 13.18 -2.24 19.54
C SER A 46 12.38 -1.48 18.48
N VAL A 47 12.80 -1.52 17.22
CA VAL A 47 12.13 -0.80 16.11
C VAL A 47 11.45 -1.82 15.20
N ARG A 48 10.17 -1.59 14.90
CA ARG A 48 9.41 -2.38 13.93
C ARG A 48 8.83 -1.44 12.87
N ALA A 49 8.70 -1.92 11.64
CA ALA A 49 8.06 -1.18 10.56
C ALA A 49 6.83 -1.95 10.03
N ILE A 50 5.75 -1.23 9.76
CA ILE A 50 4.54 -1.75 9.11
C ILE A 50 4.43 -1.07 7.75
N TYR A 51 4.49 -1.86 6.69
CA TYR A 51 4.46 -1.38 5.32
C TYR A 51 3.03 -1.39 4.76
N ASP A 52 2.49 -0.21 4.47
CA ASP A 52 1.24 -0.03 3.74
C ASP A 52 1.49 -0.04 2.23
N HIS A 53 1.11 -1.16 1.61
CA HIS A 53 1.18 -1.42 0.18
C HIS A 53 -0.18 -1.30 -0.51
N ALA A 54 -1.12 -0.53 0.03
CA ALA A 54 -2.42 -0.29 -0.60
C ALA A 54 -2.30 0.19 -2.07
N TYR A 55 -1.28 1.00 -2.38
CA TYR A 55 -1.02 1.51 -3.74
C TYR A 55 0.08 0.75 -4.50
N TYR A 56 0.60 -0.36 -3.97
CA TYR A 56 1.68 -1.12 -4.59
C TYR A 56 1.17 -2.09 -5.68
N TRP A 57 0.49 -1.52 -6.67
CA TRP A 57 -0.11 -2.26 -7.80
C TRP A 57 0.26 -1.62 -9.15
N PRO A 58 0.28 -2.39 -10.26
CA PRO A 58 0.63 -1.86 -11.59
C PRO A 58 -0.33 -0.78 -12.12
N HIS A 59 -1.46 -0.58 -11.43
CA HIS A 59 -2.43 0.50 -11.65
C HIS A 59 -1.77 1.87 -11.64
N PHE A 60 -0.87 2.07 -10.68
CA PHE A 60 -0.33 3.38 -10.32
C PHE A 60 1.02 3.61 -10.98
N THR A 61 1.86 2.57 -11.06
CA THR A 61 3.24 2.66 -11.56
C THR A 61 3.86 1.25 -11.59
N ALA A 62 5.02 1.11 -12.23
CA ALA A 62 5.76 -0.14 -12.29
C ALA A 62 6.15 -0.65 -10.89
N ILE A 63 6.03 -1.96 -10.71
CA ILE A 63 6.49 -2.68 -9.53
C ILE A 63 7.98 -2.97 -9.74
N PRO A 64 8.90 -2.36 -8.96
CA PRO A 64 10.34 -2.53 -9.16
C PRO A 64 10.83 -3.93 -8.75
N ALA A 65 10.25 -4.49 -7.69
CA ALA A 65 10.59 -5.80 -7.14
C ALA A 65 9.42 -6.34 -6.30
N ALA A 66 9.45 -7.63 -5.98
CA ALA A 66 8.56 -8.19 -4.98
C ALA A 66 8.85 -7.53 -3.61
N ALA A 67 7.79 -7.21 -2.87
CA ALA A 67 7.87 -6.71 -1.51
C ALA A 67 8.26 -7.87 -0.57
N ASP A 68 9.09 -7.60 0.44
CA ASP A 68 9.68 -8.61 1.34
C ASP A 68 9.88 -8.10 2.78
N GLU A 69 8.96 -7.26 3.25
CA GLU A 69 9.01 -6.68 4.59
C GLU A 69 8.34 -7.59 5.64
N ASP A 70 8.67 -7.39 6.92
CA ASP A 70 8.19 -8.25 8.02
C ASP A 70 6.67 -8.21 8.21
N VAL A 71 6.09 -7.02 8.04
CA VAL A 71 4.65 -6.78 8.11
C VAL A 71 4.25 -5.91 6.91
N MET A 72 3.51 -6.51 5.99
CA MET A 72 3.00 -5.85 4.79
C MET A 72 1.47 -5.88 4.79
N ILE A 73 0.82 -4.74 4.57
CA ILE A 73 -0.63 -4.64 4.47
C ILE A 73 -1.09 -4.22 3.08
N PHE A 74 -2.20 -4.78 2.63
CA PHE A 74 -2.79 -4.60 1.30
C PHE A 74 -4.31 -4.41 1.41
N THR A 75 -4.96 -3.98 0.33
CA THR A 75 -6.42 -3.88 0.31
C THR A 75 -7.03 -4.08 -1.07
N ILE A 76 -8.21 -4.70 -1.10
CA ILE A 76 -9.01 -4.84 -2.31
C ILE A 76 -9.52 -3.47 -2.81
N SER A 77 -9.58 -2.47 -1.92
CA SER A 77 -10.14 -1.15 -2.18
C SER A 77 -9.41 -0.43 -3.31
N LYS A 78 -8.07 -0.51 -3.29
CA LYS A 78 -7.20 0.15 -4.26
C LYS A 78 -6.80 -0.78 -5.41
N LEU A 79 -6.83 -2.08 -5.19
CA LEU A 79 -6.63 -3.09 -6.23
C LEU A 79 -7.82 -3.19 -7.20
N THR A 80 -9.06 -3.16 -6.73
CA THR A 80 -10.23 -3.43 -7.60
C THR A 80 -11.27 -2.31 -7.61
N GLY A 81 -11.10 -1.28 -6.78
CA GLY A 81 -12.10 -0.23 -6.58
C GLY A 81 -13.25 -0.61 -5.64
N HIS A 82 -13.27 -1.82 -5.08
CA HIS A 82 -14.35 -2.29 -4.20
C HIS A 82 -14.20 -1.83 -2.74
N ALA A 83 -14.01 -0.53 -2.53
CA ALA A 83 -13.76 0.05 -1.20
C ALA A 83 -14.87 -0.23 -0.18
N GLY A 84 -16.12 -0.37 -0.62
CA GLY A 84 -17.26 -0.70 0.23
C GLY A 84 -17.26 -2.13 0.78
N SER A 85 -16.43 -3.04 0.25
CA SER A 85 -16.32 -4.42 0.77
C SER A 85 -15.55 -4.47 2.09
N ARG A 86 -14.77 -3.43 2.40
CA ARG A 86 -13.95 -3.32 3.63
C ARG A 86 -13.03 -4.53 3.87
N ILE A 87 -12.37 -5.00 2.81
CA ILE A 87 -11.41 -6.13 2.84
C ILE A 87 -9.98 -5.58 2.65
N GLY A 88 -9.16 -5.65 3.70
CA GLY A 88 -7.70 -5.53 3.67
C GLY A 88 -7.04 -6.92 3.69
N TRP A 89 -5.72 -7.04 3.68
CA TRP A 89 -5.02 -8.22 4.21
C TRP A 89 -3.61 -7.91 4.65
N ALA A 90 -3.02 -8.77 5.47
CA ALA A 90 -1.64 -8.64 5.92
C ALA A 90 -0.83 -9.91 5.62
N PHE A 91 0.43 -9.73 5.21
CA PHE A 91 1.46 -10.76 5.27
C PHE A 91 2.37 -10.43 6.45
N VAL A 92 2.57 -11.41 7.32
CA VAL A 92 3.30 -11.24 8.59
C VAL A 92 4.27 -12.40 8.71
N LYS A 93 5.57 -12.11 8.82
CA LYS A 93 6.62 -13.14 8.94
C LYS A 93 6.73 -13.70 10.36
N ASP A 94 6.52 -12.85 11.35
CA ASP A 94 6.63 -13.18 12.78
C ASP A 94 5.32 -13.81 13.28
N GLU A 95 5.39 -15.08 13.70
CA GLU A 95 4.23 -15.87 14.13
C GLU A 95 3.54 -15.27 15.36
N ASP A 96 4.30 -14.75 16.33
CA ASP A 96 3.74 -14.14 17.53
C ASP A 96 2.98 -12.85 17.19
N VAL A 97 3.47 -12.07 16.23
CA VAL A 97 2.77 -10.88 15.72
C VAL A 97 1.50 -11.31 14.99
N CYS A 98 1.57 -12.33 14.13
CA CYS A 98 0.42 -12.86 13.41
C CYS A 98 -0.69 -13.32 14.36
N GLN A 99 -0.35 -14.10 15.40
CA GLN A 99 -1.32 -14.58 16.38
C GLN A 99 -1.96 -13.43 17.16
N LYS A 100 -1.18 -12.42 17.57
CA LYS A 100 -1.73 -11.21 18.24
C LYS A 100 -2.71 -10.47 17.34
N MET A 101 -2.41 -10.35 16.05
CA MET A 101 -3.33 -9.73 15.08
C MET A 101 -4.62 -10.52 14.92
N GLN A 102 -4.54 -11.86 14.86
CA GLN A 102 -5.73 -12.72 14.77
C GLN A 102 -6.61 -12.56 16.01
N ASN A 103 -6.02 -12.66 17.21
CA ASN A 103 -6.75 -12.50 18.47
C ASN A 103 -7.45 -11.12 18.53
N TYR A 104 -6.77 -10.06 18.11
CA TYR A 104 -7.37 -8.73 18.04
C TYR A 104 -8.59 -8.68 17.10
N ILE A 105 -8.51 -9.28 15.91
CA ILE A 105 -9.63 -9.31 14.95
C ILE A 105 -10.82 -10.11 15.53
N GLU A 106 -10.55 -11.22 16.20
CA GLU A 106 -11.59 -12.04 16.84
C GLU A 106 -12.28 -11.29 17.98
N GLU A 107 -11.50 -10.63 18.84
CA GLU A 107 -12.01 -9.84 19.97
C GLU A 107 -12.76 -8.58 19.53
N ALA A 108 -12.26 -7.88 18.51
CA ALA A 108 -12.81 -6.60 18.06
C ALA A 108 -14.03 -6.75 17.13
N GLU A 109 -14.03 -7.75 16.25
CA GLU A 109 -15.01 -7.85 15.16
C GLU A 109 -15.76 -9.19 15.09
N LEU A 110 -15.44 -10.16 15.97
CA LEU A 110 -15.94 -11.55 15.89
C LEU A 110 -15.66 -12.17 14.51
N GLY A 111 -14.56 -11.77 13.88
CA GLY A 111 -14.17 -12.15 12.53
C GLY A 111 -14.73 -11.23 11.44
N ILE A 112 -14.67 -11.68 10.19
CA ILE A 112 -14.98 -10.87 9.01
C ILE A 112 -16.24 -11.40 8.31
N SER A 113 -17.01 -10.53 7.67
CA SER A 113 -18.18 -10.92 6.87
C SER A 113 -17.84 -11.97 5.82
N ARG A 114 -18.49 -13.13 5.90
CA ARG A 114 -18.36 -14.22 4.92
C ARG A 114 -18.77 -13.80 3.51
N GLU A 115 -19.77 -12.93 3.38
CA GLU A 115 -20.18 -12.40 2.08
C GLU A 115 -19.09 -11.54 1.44
N ALA A 116 -18.43 -10.69 2.25
CA ALA A 116 -17.34 -9.86 1.79
C ALA A 116 -16.12 -10.72 1.39
N GLN A 117 -15.81 -11.77 2.16
CA GLN A 117 -14.79 -12.77 1.80
C GLN A 117 -15.12 -13.51 0.49
N LEU A 118 -16.35 -13.99 0.32
CA LEU A 118 -16.78 -14.68 -0.90
C LEU A 118 -16.70 -13.78 -2.14
N ARG A 119 -17.10 -12.51 -1.99
CA ARG A 119 -16.97 -11.51 -3.06
C ARG A 119 -15.50 -11.26 -3.39
N ALA A 120 -14.65 -11.05 -2.39
CA ALA A 120 -13.21 -10.86 -2.57
C ALA A 120 -12.58 -12.06 -3.27
N LEU A 121 -12.89 -13.29 -2.83
CA LEU A 121 -12.41 -14.52 -3.45
C LEU A 121 -12.81 -14.63 -4.92
N LYS A 122 -14.06 -14.32 -5.26
CA LYS A 122 -14.53 -14.33 -6.66
C LYS A 122 -13.77 -13.32 -7.51
N LEU A 123 -13.57 -12.10 -7.02
CA LEU A 123 -12.80 -11.06 -7.71
C LEU A 123 -11.34 -11.48 -7.92
N MET A 124 -10.68 -11.99 -6.88
CA MET A 124 -9.29 -12.45 -6.98
C MET A 124 -9.13 -13.60 -7.97
N LYS A 125 -10.06 -14.56 -7.99
CA LYS A 125 -10.07 -15.65 -8.98
C LYS A 125 -10.21 -15.12 -10.41
N THR A 126 -11.10 -14.15 -10.64
CA THR A 126 -11.25 -13.53 -11.97
C THR A 126 -9.97 -12.81 -12.40
N ILE A 127 -9.33 -12.08 -11.50
CA ILE A 127 -8.06 -11.38 -11.78
C ILE A 127 -6.97 -12.39 -12.14
N LEU A 128 -6.81 -13.45 -11.34
CA LEU A 128 -5.78 -14.46 -11.55
C LEU A 128 -6.01 -15.30 -12.82
N HIS A 129 -7.26 -15.55 -13.22
CA HIS A 129 -7.56 -16.29 -14.45
C HIS A 129 -7.03 -15.59 -15.73
N ALA A 130 -6.89 -14.26 -15.70
CA ALA A 130 -6.35 -13.46 -16.81
C ALA A 130 -4.90 -13.00 -16.56
N ASP A 131 -4.17 -13.66 -15.65
CA ASP A 131 -2.86 -13.25 -15.14
C ASP A 131 -2.80 -11.79 -14.64
N GLY A 132 -3.96 -11.23 -14.26
CA GLY A 132 -4.14 -9.82 -13.90
C GLY A 132 -3.93 -8.82 -15.04
N ARG A 133 -3.53 -9.25 -16.24
CA ARG A 133 -3.14 -8.37 -17.35
C ARG A 133 -4.23 -7.38 -17.72
N GLU A 134 -5.45 -7.86 -17.94
CA GLU A 134 -6.55 -7.04 -18.43
C GLU A 134 -6.91 -5.90 -17.46
N ILE A 135 -7.02 -6.19 -16.17
CA ILE A 135 -7.33 -5.17 -15.15
C ILE A 135 -6.19 -4.17 -15.01
N PHE A 136 -4.94 -4.64 -15.01
CA PHE A 136 -3.76 -3.80 -14.84
C PHE A 136 -3.51 -2.90 -16.04
N GLU A 137 -3.61 -3.42 -17.26
CA GLU A 137 -3.48 -2.62 -18.49
C GLU A 137 -4.59 -1.58 -18.60
N TYR A 138 -5.84 -1.99 -18.34
CA TYR A 138 -6.97 -1.07 -18.33
C TYR A 138 -6.78 0.06 -17.31
N ALA A 139 -6.46 -0.30 -16.06
CA ALA A 139 -6.28 0.66 -14.98
C ALA A 139 -5.12 1.61 -15.26
N HIS A 140 -3.95 1.08 -15.65
CA HIS A 140 -2.77 1.88 -15.99
C HIS A 140 -3.10 2.88 -17.11
N LYS A 141 -3.68 2.41 -18.23
CA LYS A 141 -4.07 3.29 -19.36
C LYS A 141 -4.99 4.41 -18.90
N LYS A 142 -6.01 4.10 -18.09
CA LYS A 142 -6.95 5.10 -17.56
C LYS A 142 -6.26 6.10 -16.63
N MET A 143 -5.37 5.66 -15.76
CA MET A 143 -4.65 6.52 -14.83
C MET A 143 -3.65 7.41 -15.56
N SER A 144 -2.89 6.88 -16.52
CA SER A 144 -1.97 7.66 -17.37
C SER A 144 -2.72 8.73 -18.18
N ASP A 145 -3.88 8.39 -18.76
CA ASP A 145 -4.71 9.36 -19.49
C ASP A 145 -5.24 10.49 -18.60
N ARG A 146 -5.66 10.17 -17.37
CA ARG A 146 -6.09 11.17 -16.39
C ARG A 146 -4.94 12.07 -15.98
N TRP A 147 -3.77 11.49 -15.69
CA TRP A 147 -2.57 12.24 -15.32
C TRP A 147 -2.16 13.19 -16.42
N ARG A 148 -2.05 12.72 -17.66
CA ARG A 148 -1.75 13.54 -18.84
C ARG A 148 -2.70 14.75 -18.96
N LYS A 149 -4.02 14.52 -18.88
CA LYS A 149 -5.01 15.60 -18.96
C LYS A 149 -4.84 16.62 -17.82
N LEU A 150 -4.57 16.16 -16.60
CA LEU A 150 -4.33 17.03 -15.45
C LEU A 150 -3.04 17.85 -15.63
N SER A 151 -1.95 17.21 -16.05
CA SER A 151 -0.67 17.86 -16.34
C SER A 151 -0.78 18.88 -17.46
N ASP A 152 -1.55 18.60 -18.52
CA ASP A 152 -1.80 19.56 -19.61
C ASP A 152 -2.52 20.81 -19.12
N ILE A 153 -3.54 20.66 -18.25
CA ILE A 153 -4.24 21.79 -17.63
C ILE A 153 -3.27 22.58 -16.76
N HIS A 154 -2.45 21.90 -15.97
CA HIS A 154 -1.44 22.52 -15.11
C HIS A 154 -0.43 23.33 -15.91
N TYR A 155 0.13 22.75 -16.98
CA TYR A 155 1.09 23.42 -17.85
C TYR A 155 0.47 24.63 -18.58
N LYS A 156 -0.77 24.50 -19.08
CA LYS A 156 -1.50 25.62 -19.68
C LYS A 156 -1.76 26.74 -18.68
N LYS A 157 -2.09 26.43 -17.43
CA LYS A 157 -2.27 27.43 -16.36
C LYS A 157 -0.96 28.10 -15.98
N LYS A 158 0.17 27.39 -15.91
CA LYS A 158 1.50 28.00 -15.72
C LYS A 158 1.86 29.01 -16.82
N LYS A 159 1.37 28.80 -18.05
CA LYS A 159 1.56 29.73 -19.17
C LYS A 159 0.67 30.99 -19.05
N CYS A 160 -0.48 30.91 -18.36
CA CYS A 160 -1.43 32.02 -18.20
C CYS A 160 -1.32 32.73 -16.84
N TYR A 161 -0.75 32.09 -15.81
CA TYR A 161 -0.52 32.64 -14.49
C TYR A 161 0.91 32.29 -14.07
N SER A 162 1.76 33.29 -14.00
CA SER A 162 3.05 33.18 -13.30
C SER A 162 2.77 32.86 -11.83
N ASN A 163 3.00 31.61 -11.46
CA ASN A 163 3.03 31.02 -10.10
C ASN A 163 1.68 30.68 -9.46
N GLY A 164 1.33 29.40 -9.52
CA GLY A 164 0.35 28.78 -8.63
C GLY A 164 0.20 27.30 -8.97
N PHE A 165 0.41 26.42 -7.99
CA PHE A 165 0.39 24.94 -8.04
C PHE A 165 1.74 24.25 -8.32
N PHE A 166 2.19 23.48 -7.32
CA PHE A 166 3.23 22.46 -7.44
C PHE A 166 2.53 21.11 -7.60
N ALA A 167 2.77 20.42 -8.72
CA ALA A 167 2.41 19.01 -8.88
C ALA A 167 3.66 18.20 -8.57
N ALA A 168 3.54 17.13 -7.79
CA ALA A 168 4.65 16.20 -7.54
C ALA A 168 5.17 15.65 -8.88
N GLU A 169 6.49 15.67 -9.06
CA GLU A 169 7.15 15.18 -10.27
C GLU A 169 7.24 13.65 -10.20
N ILE A 170 6.23 12.96 -10.74
CA ILE A 170 6.24 11.51 -10.88
C ILE A 170 6.82 11.18 -12.27
N SER A 171 8.05 10.69 -12.29
CA SER A 171 8.69 10.21 -13.52
C SER A 171 8.00 8.92 -13.98
N VAL A 172 7.35 8.94 -15.14
CA VAL A 172 6.69 7.76 -15.73
C VAL A 172 7.76 6.93 -16.43
N ALA A 173 8.42 6.05 -15.69
CA ALA A 173 9.34 5.07 -16.28
C ALA A 173 8.55 3.84 -16.80
N HIS A 174 8.81 3.51 -18.08
CA HIS A 174 8.60 2.27 -18.83
C HIS A 174 7.56 1.22 -18.37
N LEU A 175 6.77 0.74 -19.35
CA LEU A 175 5.85 -0.41 -19.27
C LEU A 175 6.44 -1.58 -18.44
N PRO A 176 5.71 -2.13 -17.45
CA PRO A 176 6.21 -3.25 -16.66
C PRO A 176 6.26 -4.53 -17.51
N ARG A 177 7.40 -5.24 -17.47
CA ARG A 177 7.39 -6.69 -17.67
C ARG A 177 6.73 -7.30 -16.43
N LEU A 178 5.64 -8.03 -16.60
CA LEU A 178 5.03 -8.80 -15.51
C LEU A 178 6.04 -9.87 -15.05
N CYS A 179 6.54 -9.73 -13.83
CA CYS A 179 7.30 -10.80 -13.18
C CYS A 179 6.34 -11.94 -12.82
N ASN A 180 6.59 -13.10 -13.41
CA ASN A 180 5.93 -14.35 -13.07
C ASN A 180 6.56 -14.88 -11.79
N GLU A 181 5.88 -14.77 -10.65
CA GLU A 181 5.98 -15.68 -9.51
C GLU A 181 5.16 -15.09 -8.35
N PHE A 182 3.94 -15.59 -8.16
CA PHE A 182 3.18 -15.36 -6.93
C PHE A 182 3.19 -16.68 -6.14
N PRO A 183 3.82 -16.75 -4.95
CA PRO A 183 3.69 -17.91 -4.08
C PRO A 183 2.24 -18.06 -3.59
N LYS A 184 1.88 -19.27 -3.13
CA LYS A 184 0.56 -19.58 -2.56
C LYS A 184 0.18 -18.52 -1.52
N ILE A 185 -0.91 -17.80 -1.79
CA ILE A 185 -1.44 -16.74 -0.92
C ILE A 185 -2.41 -17.38 0.08
N GLU A 186 -2.05 -17.36 1.36
CA GLU A 186 -3.02 -17.51 2.45
C GLU A 186 -3.55 -16.11 2.81
N PHE A 187 -4.88 -15.95 2.76
CA PHE A 187 -5.55 -14.66 2.94
C PHE A 187 -5.80 -14.38 4.43
N PHE A 188 -5.27 -13.29 4.97
CA PHE A 188 -5.64 -12.79 6.31
C PHE A 188 -6.14 -11.36 6.21
N VAL A 189 -7.45 -11.13 6.34
CA VAL A 189 -8.09 -9.86 5.99
C VAL A 189 -8.43 -9.00 7.20
N ALA A 190 -7.86 -7.80 7.34
CA ALA A 190 -8.27 -6.82 8.38
C ALA A 190 -9.10 -5.66 7.78
N LYS A 191 -10.08 -5.17 8.53
CA LYS A 191 -10.95 -4.04 8.16
C LYS A 191 -10.33 -2.72 8.62
N GLN A 192 -10.22 -1.71 7.76
CA GLN A 192 -10.01 -0.33 8.21
C GLN A 192 -11.38 0.30 8.52
N GLN A 193 -11.48 1.02 9.65
CA GLN A 193 -12.65 1.79 10.05
C GLN A 193 -13.02 2.86 9.00
#